data_AF-A0A0R2X7D5-F1
#
_entry.id   AF-A0A0R2X7D5-F1
#
_cell.length_a   1.000
_cell.length_b   1.000
_cell.length_c   1.000
_cell.angle_alpha   90.00
_cell.angle_beta   90.00
_cell.angle_gamma   90.00
#
_symmetry.space_group_name_H-M   'P 1'
#
loop_
_entity.id
_entity.type
_entity.pdbx_description
1 polymer ?
#
loop_
_entity_poly.entity_id
_entity_poly.type
_entity_poly.pdbx_seq_one_letter_code
_entity_poly.pdbx_strand_id
1 'polypeptide(L)'
;MDLPEAEGKEYLAGLGVMESGVGGLIRAAYDLLGLRTYLTTGPKETRAWTIHAGDRAPQAAGVIHTDFERGFIAAETVAYADLQSAGTMVKVKEAGKLRVEGKEYVVQDGDVMDFRFNV
;
A
#
# COMPACT_ATOMS: atom_id res chain seq x y z
N MET A 1 10.76 -12.09 -24.94
CA MET A 1 9.94 -13.18 -25.49
C MET A 1 8.54 -12.89 -25.02
N ASP A 2 7.65 -12.50 -25.93
CA ASP A 2 6.26 -12.24 -25.58
C ASP A 2 5.52 -13.58 -25.56
N LEU A 3 5.50 -14.20 -24.38
CA LEU A 3 4.77 -15.45 -24.13
C LEU A 3 3.39 -15.10 -23.54
N PRO A 4 2.34 -15.86 -23.89
CA PRO A 4 1.09 -15.86 -23.15
C PRO A 4 1.33 -16.10 -21.64
N GLU A 5 0.53 -15.50 -20.76
CA GLU A 5 0.74 -15.54 -19.31
C GLU A 5 0.88 -16.97 -18.74
N ALA A 6 0.05 -17.89 -19.22
CA ALA A 6 0.08 -19.29 -18.79
C ALA A 6 1.41 -19.98 -19.20
N GLU A 7 1.83 -19.79 -20.44
CA GLU A 7 3.07 -20.34 -20.98
C GLU A 7 4.30 -19.74 -20.30
N GLY A 8 4.26 -18.44 -19.97
CA GLY A 8 5.30 -17.78 -19.19
C GLY A 8 5.44 -18.37 -17.78
N LYS A 9 4.33 -18.68 -17.10
CA LYS A 9 4.35 -19.33 -15.77
C LYS A 9 4.92 -20.74 -15.83
N GLU A 10 4.53 -21.54 -16.83
CA GLU A 10 5.06 -22.88 -17.02
C GLU A 10 6.57 -22.86 -17.35
N TYR A 11 7.01 -21.91 -18.18
CA TYR A 11 8.41 -21.71 -18.49
C TYR A 11 9.25 -21.35 -17.24
N LEU A 12 8.78 -20.40 -16.43
CA LEU A 12 9.44 -20.04 -15.17
C LEU A 12 9.49 -21.22 -14.19
N ALA A 13 8.39 -21.97 -14.06
CA ALA A 13 8.33 -23.17 -13.22
C ALA A 13 9.33 -24.24 -13.69
N GLY A 14 9.48 -24.43 -15.01
CA GLY A 14 10.47 -25.34 -15.60
C GLY A 14 11.92 -24.91 -15.33
N LEU A 15 12.17 -23.62 -15.10
CA LEU A 15 13.46 -23.07 -14.66
C LEU A 15 13.64 -23.10 -13.13
N GLY A 16 12.64 -23.55 -12.36
CA GLY A 16 12.68 -23.57 -10.91
C GLY A 16 12.56 -22.19 -10.24
N VAL A 17 12.06 -21.18 -10.97
CA VAL A 17 11.85 -19.82 -10.45
C VAL A 17 10.36 -19.48 -10.43
N MET A 18 9.93 -18.78 -9.38
CA MET A 18 8.51 -18.41 -9.19
C MET A 18 8.10 -17.15 -9.97
N GLU A 19 9.08 -16.33 -10.37
CA GLU A 19 8.83 -15.05 -11.02
C GLU A 19 9.98 -14.66 -11.95
N SER A 20 9.72 -13.71 -12.85
CA SER A 20 10.76 -13.14 -13.68
C SER A 20 11.73 -12.27 -12.87
N GLY A 21 13.02 -12.26 -13.25
CA GLY A 21 14.02 -11.39 -12.63
C GLY A 21 13.70 -9.89 -12.73
N VAL A 22 12.87 -9.49 -13.69
CA VAL A 22 12.41 -8.11 -13.86
C VAL A 22 11.58 -7.65 -12.65
N GLY A 23 10.71 -8.50 -12.10
CA GLY A 23 9.92 -8.17 -10.91
C GLY A 23 10.79 -7.96 -9.67
N GLY A 24 11.83 -8.78 -9.51
CA GLY A 24 12.86 -8.58 -8.48
C GLY A 24 13.61 -7.26 -8.66
N LEU A 25 14.04 -6.95 -9.89
CA LEU A 25 14.76 -5.71 -10.20
C LEU A 25 13.91 -4.46 -9.93
N ILE A 26 12.63 -4.46 -10.31
CA ILE A 26 11.73 -3.33 -10.08
C ILE A 26 11.58 -3.05 -8.58
N ARG A 27 11.33 -4.09 -7.76
CA ARG A 27 11.22 -3.92 -6.30
C ARG A 27 12.53 -3.43 -5.69
N ALA A 28 13.65 -4.02 -6.07
CA ALA A 28 14.96 -3.58 -5.58
C ALA A 28 15.26 -2.12 -5.94
N ALA A 29 14.92 -1.68 -7.15
CA ALA A 29 15.08 -0.28 -7.57
C ALA A 29 14.13 0.66 -6.80
N TYR A 30 12.88 0.24 -6.60
CA TYR A 30 11.87 0.99 -5.84
C TYR A 30 12.33 1.19 -4.38
N ASP A 31 12.82 0.12 -3.75
CA ASP A 31 13.39 0.17 -2.40
C ASP A 31 14.64 1.03 -2.33
N LEU A 32 15.53 0.92 -3.32
CA LEU A 32 16.77 1.71 -3.41
C LEU A 32 16.49 3.21 -3.52
N LEU A 33 15.43 3.60 -4.24
CA LEU A 33 14.97 4.98 -4.33
C LEU A 33 14.31 5.47 -3.03
N GLY A 34 14.21 4.61 -2.00
CA GLY A 34 13.54 4.93 -0.75
C GLY A 34 12.04 5.09 -0.91
N LEU A 35 11.44 4.49 -1.94
CA LEU A 35 9.99 4.56 -2.15
C LEU A 35 9.27 3.52 -1.29
N ARG A 36 8.05 3.85 -0.90
CA ARG A 36 7.13 3.00 -0.13
C ARG A 36 5.75 3.06 -0.75
N THR A 37 4.99 2.00 -0.58
CA THR A 37 3.61 1.91 -1.07
C THR A 37 2.64 1.82 0.11
N TYR A 38 1.62 2.68 0.13
CA TYR A 38 0.42 2.46 0.95
C TYR A 38 -0.79 2.22 0.04
N LEU A 39 -1.86 1.69 0.62
CA LEU A 39 -3.07 1.29 -0.09
C LEU A 39 -4.27 2.11 0.38
N THR A 40 -5.13 2.49 -0.56
CA THR A 40 -6.52 2.88 -0.26
C THR A 40 -7.43 1.80 -0.82
N THR A 41 -8.44 1.39 -0.06
CA THR A 41 -9.41 0.38 -0.50
C THR A 41 -10.82 0.78 -0.12
N GLY A 42 -11.75 0.65 -1.06
CA GLY A 42 -13.17 0.90 -0.87
C GLY A 42 -14.00 0.17 -1.92
N PRO A 43 -15.34 0.28 -1.87
CA PRO A 43 -16.23 -0.46 -2.77
C PRO A 43 -16.06 -0.09 -4.25
N LYS A 44 -15.54 1.11 -4.54
CA LYS A 44 -15.35 1.59 -5.92
C LYS A 44 -13.94 1.36 -6.45
N GLU A 45 -12.93 1.47 -5.60
CA GLU A 45 -11.53 1.49 -6.02
C GLU A 45 -10.64 0.87 -4.94
N THR A 46 -9.63 0.14 -5.38
CA THR A 46 -8.45 -0.22 -4.58
C THR A 46 -7.23 0.26 -5.34
N ARG A 47 -6.36 1.01 -4.67
CA ARG A 47 -5.21 1.66 -5.30
C ARG A 47 -3.98 1.66 -4.41
N ALA A 48 -2.83 1.49 -5.06
CA ALA A 48 -1.51 1.66 -4.47
C ALA A 48 -0.98 3.07 -4.76
N TRP A 49 -0.42 3.70 -3.73
CA TRP A 49 0.11 5.06 -3.77
C TRP A 49 1.58 5.04 -3.37
N THR A 50 2.42 5.65 -4.21
CA THR A 50 3.86 5.78 -3.97
C THR A 50 4.14 7.02 -3.12
N ILE A 51 4.90 6.82 -2.04
CA ILE A 51 5.43 7.86 -1.16
C ILE A 51 6.92 7.61 -0.92
N HIS A 52 7.62 8.53 -0.26
CA HIS A 52 8.98 8.29 0.20
C HIS A 52 8.97 7.70 1.62
N ALA A 53 9.99 6.91 1.93
CA ALA A 53 10.23 6.42 3.27
C ALA A 53 10.43 7.61 4.22
N GLY A 54 9.64 7.64 5.30
CA GLY A 54 9.62 8.74 6.26
C GLY A 54 8.51 9.77 6.04
N ASP A 55 7.77 9.70 4.94
CA ASP A 55 6.59 10.55 4.74
C ASP A 55 5.55 10.31 5.84
N ARG A 56 5.04 11.40 6.40
CA ARG A 56 4.00 11.39 7.43
C ARG A 56 2.62 11.32 6.81
N ALA A 57 1.62 10.92 7.61
CA ALA A 57 0.25 10.75 7.15
C ALA A 57 -0.33 11.95 6.35
N PRO A 58 -0.09 13.23 6.72
CA PRO A 58 -0.57 14.36 5.92
C PRO A 58 0.07 14.42 4.52
N GLN A 59 1.37 14.15 4.42
CA GLN A 59 2.12 14.17 3.16
C GLN A 59 1.66 13.03 2.24
N ALA A 60 1.45 11.84 2.82
CA ALA A 60 0.86 10.71 2.10
C ALA A 60 -0.55 11.04 1.57
N ALA A 61 -1.40 11.68 2.38
CA ALA A 61 -2.71 12.16 1.93
C ALA A 61 -2.61 13.19 0.78
N GLY A 62 -1.58 14.05 0.82
CA GLY A 62 -1.27 15.03 -0.22
C GLY A 62 -0.97 14.43 -1.59
N VAL A 63 -0.44 13.20 -1.65
CA VAL A 63 -0.23 12.46 -2.90
C VAL A 63 -1.55 12.14 -3.61
N ILE A 64 -2.63 11.95 -2.85
CA ILE A 64 -3.99 11.79 -3.42
C ILE A 64 -4.49 13.14 -3.93
N HIS A 65 -4.44 14.16 -3.06
CA HIS A 65 -4.85 15.52 -3.40
C HIS A 65 -4.28 16.52 -2.38
N THR A 66 -3.83 17.68 -2.84
CA THR A 66 -3.24 18.72 -1.98
C THR A 66 -4.19 19.26 -0.91
N ASP A 67 -5.50 19.14 -1.11
CA ASP A 67 -6.50 19.54 -0.09
C ASP A 67 -6.51 18.60 1.11
N PHE A 68 -6.20 17.32 0.92
CA PHE A 68 -6.23 16.36 2.01
C PHE A 68 -5.08 16.62 2.98
N GLU A 69 -3.92 17.02 2.46
CA GLU A 69 -2.78 17.43 3.27
C GLU A 69 -3.10 18.71 4.06
N ARG A 70 -3.63 19.74 3.39
CA ARG A 70 -4.00 21.02 4.03
C ARG A 70 -5.09 20.85 5.10
N GLY A 71 -6.09 20.04 4.79
CA GLY A 71 -7.25 19.77 5.63
C GLY A 71 -7.08 18.59 6.59
N PHE A 72 -5.89 17.98 6.69
CA PHE A 72 -5.68 16.72 7.40
C PHE A 72 -6.14 16.79 8.86
N ILE A 73 -6.99 15.83 9.25
CA ILE A 73 -7.47 15.62 10.61
C ILE A 73 -6.75 14.41 11.22
N ALA A 74 -6.91 13.25 10.60
CA ALA A 74 -6.35 11.97 11.05
C ALA A 74 -6.33 10.95 9.90
N ALA A 75 -5.59 9.87 10.08
CA ALA A 75 -5.63 8.72 9.20
C ALA A 75 -6.10 7.47 9.98
N GLU A 76 -7.14 6.80 9.49
CA GLU A 76 -7.40 5.42 9.91
C GLU A 76 -6.44 4.51 9.16
N THR A 77 -5.76 3.61 9.86
CA THR A 77 -4.79 2.72 9.23
C THR A 77 -4.77 1.33 9.85
N VAL A 78 -4.49 0.34 9.01
CA VAL A 78 -4.21 -1.04 9.40
C VAL A 78 -3.09 -1.59 8.51
N ALA A 79 -2.21 -2.41 9.07
CA ALA A 79 -1.21 -3.11 8.26
C ALA A 79 -1.89 -4.09 7.28
N TYR A 80 -1.43 -4.16 6.04
CA TYR A 80 -1.97 -5.07 5.02
C TYR A 80 -2.06 -6.53 5.51
N ALA A 81 -1.02 -7.02 6.21
CA ALA A 81 -1.01 -8.40 6.73
C ALA A 81 -2.16 -8.67 7.72
N ASP A 82 -2.54 -7.67 8.51
CA ASP A 82 -3.64 -7.76 9.46
C ASP A 82 -5.01 -7.76 8.74
N LEU A 83 -5.17 -6.92 7.73
CA LEU A 83 -6.37 -6.92 6.89
C LEU A 83 -6.52 -8.24 6.11
N GLN A 84 -5.43 -8.72 5.50
CA GLN A 84 -5.39 -9.99 4.78
C GLN A 84 -5.81 -11.15 5.71
N SER A 85 -5.28 -11.18 6.93
CA SER A 85 -5.57 -12.24 7.91
C SER A 85 -7.01 -12.16 8.45
N ALA A 86 -7.54 -10.95 8.66
CA ALA A 86 -8.91 -10.74 9.12
C ALA A 86 -9.95 -10.97 8.00
N GLY A 87 -9.57 -10.72 6.75
CA GLY A 87 -10.39 -10.86 5.55
C GLY A 87 -11.32 -9.67 5.27
N THR A 88 -11.72 -8.89 6.28
CA THR A 88 -12.54 -7.68 6.10
C THR A 88 -12.17 -6.57 7.07
N MET A 89 -12.41 -5.30 6.68
CA MET A 89 -12.21 -4.14 7.56
C MET A 89 -13.09 -4.20 8.82
N VAL A 90 -14.28 -4.79 8.73
CA VAL A 90 -15.17 -4.99 9.89
C VAL A 90 -14.47 -5.86 10.94
N LYS A 91 -13.89 -7.00 10.52
CA LYS A 91 -13.18 -7.91 11.41
C LYS A 91 -11.89 -7.30 11.97
N VAL A 92 -11.18 -6.48 11.19
CA VAL A 92 -10.02 -5.71 11.67
C VAL A 92 -10.44 -4.79 12.84
N LYS A 93 -11.57 -4.09 12.68
CA LYS A 93 -12.09 -3.18 13.70
C LYS A 93 -12.55 -3.93 14.95
N GLU A 94 -13.26 -5.05 14.79
CA GLU A 94 -13.67 -5.92 15.90
C GLU A 94 -12.47 -6.50 16.67
N ALA A 95 -11.38 -6.80 15.96
CA ALA A 95 -10.13 -7.27 16.55
C ALA A 95 -9.28 -6.15 17.19
N GLY A 96 -9.71 -4.89 17.14
CA GLY A 96 -8.98 -3.75 17.71
C GLY A 96 -7.68 -3.41 16.98
N LYS A 97 -7.53 -3.84 15.72
CA LYS A 97 -6.31 -3.62 14.92
C LYS A 97 -6.34 -2.34 14.08
N LEU A 98 -7.52 -1.74 13.92
CA LEU A 98 -7.66 -0.45 13.25
C LEU A 98 -7.14 0.67 14.16
N ARG A 99 -6.13 1.40 13.70
CA ARG A 99 -5.55 2.53 14.42
C ARG A 99 -6.06 3.85 13.85
N VAL A 100 -6.12 4.88 14.69
CA VAL A 100 -6.35 6.26 14.28
C VAL A 100 -5.09 7.04 14.59
N GLU A 101 -4.43 7.47 13.54
CA GLU A 101 -3.10 8.07 13.59
C GLU A 101 -3.15 9.57 13.30
N GLY A 102 -2.29 10.32 14.00
CA GLY A 102 -2.20 11.78 13.89
C GLY A 102 -1.17 12.25 12.86
N LYS A 103 -0.93 13.57 12.84
CA LYS A 103 -0.01 14.23 11.88
C LYS A 103 1.44 13.77 11.95
N GLU A 104 1.87 13.26 13.11
CA GLU A 104 3.24 12.80 13.34
C GLU A 104 3.46 11.34 12.93
N TYR A 105 2.40 10.61 12.56
CA TYR A 105 2.54 9.21 12.15
C TYR A 105 3.31 9.10 10.85
N VAL A 106 4.37 8.31 10.87
CA VAL A 106 5.16 7.95 9.69
C VAL A 106 4.51 6.75 9.03
N VAL A 107 4.10 6.90 7.78
CA VAL A 107 3.40 5.84 7.04
C VAL A 107 4.33 4.65 6.82
N GLN A 108 3.81 3.46 7.08
CA GLN A 108 4.54 2.22 6.90
C GLN A 108 4.22 1.59 5.54
N ASP A 109 5.18 0.83 5.01
CA ASP A 109 4.96 0.09 3.78
C ASP A 109 3.82 -0.92 3.95
N GLY A 110 2.90 -0.95 2.99
CA GLY A 110 1.71 -1.80 3.03
C GLY A 110 0.64 -1.34 4.03
N ASP A 111 0.71 -0.13 4.59
CA ASP A 111 -0.43 0.41 5.33
C ASP A 111 -1.65 0.53 4.42
N VAL A 112 -2.81 0.13 4.93
CA VAL A 112 -4.11 0.36 4.29
C VAL A 112 -4.78 1.52 5.02
N MET A 113 -4.94 2.64 4.31
CA MET A 113 -5.25 3.93 4.92
C MET A 113 -6.56 4.53 4.40
N ASP A 114 -7.26 5.21 5.29
CA ASP A 114 -8.39 6.10 5.01
C ASP A 114 -8.13 7.45 5.69
N PHE A 115 -8.17 8.55 4.93
CA PHE A 115 -7.82 9.88 5.40
C PHE A 115 -9.05 10.71 5.74
N ARG A 116 -9.12 11.21 6.97
CA ARG A 116 -10.11 12.19 7.40
C ARG A 116 -9.54 13.60 7.22
N PHE A 117 -10.26 14.45 6.51
CA PHE A 117 -9.86 15.83 6.24
C PHE A 117 -11.07 16.76 6.25
N ASN A 118 -10.85 18.06 6.47
CA ASN A 118 -11.84 19.10 6.27
C ASN A 118 -11.58 19.87 4.98
N VAL A 119 -12.65 20.22 4.27
CA VAL A 119 -12.62 21.08 3.07
C VAL A 119 -13.01 22.50 3.44
#